data_AF-A0A6P7T490-F1
#
_entry.id   AF-A0A6P7T490-F1
#
_cell.length_a   1.000
_cell.length_b   1.000
_cell.length_c   1.000
_cell.angle_alpha   90.00
_cell.angle_beta   90.00
_cell.angle_gamma   90.00
#
_symmetry.space_group_name_H-M   'P 1'
#
loop_
_entity.id
_entity.type
_entity.pdbx_description
1 polymer ?
#
loop_
_entity_poly.entity_id
_entity_poly.type
_entity_poly.pdbx_seq_one_letter_code
_entity_poly.pdbx_strand_id
1 'polypeptide(L)'
;MEGATFTLKGSHLNLNKPECVLMANKWRLPHSMKRLRISVRSLIVFVLVVFVFFLWFTVDPHVTHSHKRLNASAAEVDLRLIVIVYDRAESLKKCLDSLNHVDYLSDTVHIDVWIDRSVSGGIDDLTYVAAQSFIFDHGTYEVHAHTKHVGIYGQWIDTWHPRKDSEEIAVIIEDDVNMSPFFYRYLKAAHKKYKNYGSINGFALQGISIKHGGGTGYLSAPHGNLVFLYPILGTWAFSPKVNNWRAFVEWFHTNSPNPKFIPRVPNILPTKWYQRGMNRGGNINPKVWSMWHIYYAYLNKEVTLYKNSPDKKSFSINRKEKGLHYGTSDKSLDPIITTWNNSYINFPDKPIILNIRGKVAQNVQLAWKPN
;
A
#
# COMPACT_ATOMS: atom_id res chain seq x y z
N MET A 1 -31.10 -51.25 6.60
CA MET A 1 -31.18 -52.72 6.74
C MET A 1 -31.43 -53.26 5.35
N GLU A 2 -30.66 -54.13 4.71
CA GLU A 2 -29.48 -54.97 5.00
C GLU A 2 -28.93 -55.31 3.59
N GLY A 3 -27.64 -55.41 3.29
CA GLY A 3 -26.62 -56.18 4.00
C GLY A 3 -26.60 -57.60 3.43
N ALA A 4 -25.65 -57.92 2.54
CA ALA A 4 -25.25 -59.30 2.21
C ALA A 4 -24.11 -59.29 1.16
N THR A 5 -23.05 -60.09 1.19
CA THR A 5 -22.33 -60.85 2.22
C THR A 5 -21.00 -61.23 1.58
N PHE A 6 -19.92 -61.27 2.37
CA PHE A 6 -18.63 -61.83 1.98
C PHE A 6 -18.69 -63.37 1.95
N THR A 7 -17.96 -64.01 1.03
CA THR A 7 -17.46 -65.37 1.24
C THR A 7 -16.09 -65.58 0.59
N LEU A 8 -15.14 -65.99 1.43
CA LEU A 8 -13.78 -66.46 1.11
C LEU A 8 -13.79 -67.94 0.72
N LYS A 9 -12.85 -68.35 -0.14
CA LYS A 9 -12.18 -69.67 -0.04
C LYS A 9 -10.82 -69.65 -0.78
N GLY A 10 -9.76 -69.98 -0.04
CA GLY A 10 -8.39 -70.19 -0.55
C GLY A 10 -8.26 -71.46 -1.40
N SER A 11 -7.09 -71.84 -1.93
CA SER A 11 -5.87 -72.07 -1.14
C SER A 11 -4.68 -72.49 -2.02
N HIS A 12 -3.47 -72.22 -1.48
CA HIS A 12 -2.17 -72.90 -1.60
C HIS A 12 -1.54 -73.27 -2.95
N LEU A 13 -0.33 -72.73 -3.17
CA LEU A 13 0.87 -73.55 -3.42
C LEU A 13 2.13 -72.75 -3.08
N ASN A 14 2.99 -73.37 -2.28
CA ASN A 14 4.28 -72.90 -1.80
C ASN A 14 5.33 -73.84 -2.41
N LEU A 15 6.48 -73.31 -2.83
CA LEU A 15 7.85 -73.82 -2.61
C LEU A 15 8.83 -73.48 -3.76
N ASN A 16 9.97 -72.96 -3.30
CA ASN A 16 11.33 -73.09 -3.84
C ASN A 16 11.84 -72.15 -4.94
N LYS A 17 12.78 -71.30 -4.51
CA LYS A 17 13.83 -70.64 -5.29
C LYS A 17 14.62 -71.64 -6.15
N PRO A 18 15.25 -71.17 -7.24
CA PRO A 18 16.67 -70.89 -7.14
C PRO A 18 17.08 -69.51 -7.68
N GLU A 19 18.29 -69.15 -7.32
CA GLU A 19 19.03 -67.93 -7.62
C GLU A 19 19.08 -67.58 -9.11
N CYS A 20 18.96 -66.30 -9.44
CA CYS A 20 19.46 -65.79 -10.72
C CYS A 20 20.25 -64.50 -10.50
N VAL A 21 21.55 -64.66 -10.75
CA VAL A 21 22.62 -63.67 -10.73
C VAL A 21 22.31 -62.53 -11.71
N LEU A 22 22.21 -61.31 -11.22
CA LEU A 22 22.26 -60.11 -12.05
C LEU A 22 23.63 -59.45 -11.94
N MET A 23 24.28 -59.36 -13.10
CA MET A 23 25.64 -58.92 -13.31
C MET A 23 25.88 -57.49 -12.83
N ALA A 24 26.96 -57.33 -12.07
CA ALA A 24 27.55 -56.05 -11.73
C ALA A 24 28.12 -55.38 -12.99
N ASN A 25 27.48 -54.30 -13.44
CA ASN A 25 28.08 -53.40 -14.42
C ASN A 25 29.22 -52.59 -13.78
N LYS A 26 30.46 -53.00 -14.08
CA LYS A 26 31.68 -52.25 -13.82
C LYS A 26 31.70 -50.94 -14.61
N TRP A 27 31.40 -49.82 -13.96
CA TRP A 27 31.88 -48.52 -14.41
C TRP A 27 33.29 -48.30 -13.85
N ARG A 28 34.27 -48.28 -14.75
CA ARG A 28 35.68 -47.97 -14.44
C ARG A 28 35.79 -46.50 -14.02
N LEU A 29 36.31 -46.24 -12.83
CA LEU A 29 36.77 -44.91 -12.41
C LEU A 29 38.06 -44.55 -13.16
N PRO A 30 38.19 -43.35 -13.73
CA PRO A 30 39.47 -42.85 -14.23
C PRO A 30 40.46 -42.65 -13.07
N HIS A 31 41.67 -43.17 -13.25
CA HIS A 31 42.83 -42.89 -12.40
C HIS A 31 43.21 -41.40 -12.42
N SER A 32 43.83 -40.95 -11.32
CA SER A 32 44.43 -39.63 -11.06
C SER A 32 43.53 -38.57 -10.42
N MET A 33 43.08 -38.80 -9.18
CA MET A 33 42.95 -37.69 -8.22
C MET A 33 44.33 -37.37 -7.66
N LYS A 34 44.99 -36.34 -8.22
CA LYS A 34 46.12 -35.70 -7.53
C LYS A 34 45.57 -35.10 -6.25
N ARG A 35 45.99 -35.62 -5.08
CA ARG A 35 45.70 -34.97 -3.79
C ARG A 35 46.29 -33.57 -3.85
N LEU A 36 45.43 -32.55 -3.85
CA LEU A 36 45.85 -31.17 -3.70
C LEU A 36 46.40 -31.02 -2.26
N ARG A 37 47.72 -31.11 -2.10
CA ARG A 37 48.39 -30.77 -0.84
C ARG A 37 48.40 -29.26 -0.72
N ILE A 38 47.35 -28.70 -0.12
CA ILE A 38 47.35 -27.31 0.32
C ILE A 38 48.33 -27.23 1.49
N SER A 39 49.41 -26.47 1.34
CA SER A 39 50.35 -26.28 2.46
C SER A 39 49.64 -25.55 3.60
N VAL A 40 50.03 -25.80 4.84
CA VAL A 40 49.51 -25.08 6.01
C VAL A 40 49.65 -23.56 5.82
N ARG A 41 50.72 -23.10 5.17
CA ARG A 41 50.92 -21.68 4.81
C ARG A 41 49.86 -21.17 3.83
N SER A 42 49.46 -21.96 2.84
CA SER A 42 48.43 -21.58 1.86
C SER A 42 47.03 -21.52 2.49
N LEU A 43 46.76 -22.38 3.47
CA LEU A 43 45.51 -22.35 4.24
C LEU A 43 45.46 -21.12 5.17
N ILE A 44 46.58 -20.80 5.83
CA ILE A 44 46.70 -19.61 6.68
C ILE A 44 46.52 -18.33 5.85
N VAL A 45 47.13 -18.25 4.67
CA VAL A 45 46.96 -17.11 3.76
C VAL A 45 45.52 -17.00 3.28
N PHE A 46 44.86 -18.12 2.94
CA PHE A 46 43.45 -18.08 2.54
C PHE A 46 42.53 -17.62 3.69
N VAL A 47 42.75 -18.11 4.91
CA VAL A 47 42.01 -17.66 6.10
C VAL A 47 42.29 -16.19 6.39
N LEU A 48 43.54 -15.72 6.28
CA LEU A 48 43.89 -14.32 6.46
C LEU A 48 43.28 -13.43 5.38
N VAL A 49 43.25 -13.85 4.11
CA VAL A 49 42.63 -13.08 3.03
C VAL A 49 41.12 -13.01 3.22
N VAL A 50 40.47 -14.11 3.61
CA VAL A 50 39.03 -14.11 3.95
C VAL A 50 38.79 -13.24 5.19
N PHE A 51 39.64 -13.30 6.21
CA PHE A 51 39.51 -12.49 7.43
C PHE A 51 39.75 -11.00 7.17
N VAL A 52 40.70 -10.65 6.30
CA VAL A 52 40.94 -9.27 5.84
C VAL A 52 39.81 -8.81 4.93
N PHE A 53 39.24 -9.67 4.08
CA PHE A 53 38.05 -9.36 3.28
C PHE A 53 36.82 -9.13 4.18
N PHE A 54 36.66 -9.92 5.25
CA PHE A 54 35.64 -9.71 6.28
C PHE A 54 35.90 -8.45 7.12
N LEU A 55 37.16 -8.08 7.40
CA LEU A 55 37.55 -6.81 8.03
C LEU A 55 37.41 -5.60 7.09
N TRP A 56 37.44 -5.80 5.78
CA TRP A 56 37.16 -4.73 4.81
C TRP A 56 35.65 -4.53 4.61
N PHE A 57 34.86 -5.58 4.84
CA PHE A 57 33.40 -5.57 4.87
C PHE A 57 32.79 -5.56 6.28
N THR A 58 33.58 -5.37 7.34
CA THR A 58 33.02 -4.96 8.62
C THR A 58 32.51 -3.55 8.39
N VAL A 59 31.18 -3.46 8.22
CA VAL A 59 30.39 -2.25 8.38
C VAL A 59 31.03 -1.46 9.51
N ASP A 60 31.60 -0.31 9.18
CA ASP A 60 32.15 0.59 10.16
C ASP A 60 31.03 0.87 11.19
N PRO A 61 31.16 0.39 12.45
CA PRO A 61 30.13 0.60 13.45
C PRO A 61 29.95 2.09 13.80
N HIS A 62 30.82 2.95 13.27
CA HIS A 62 30.85 4.38 13.50
C HIS A 62 30.47 5.25 12.30
N VAL A 63 29.99 4.69 11.19
CA VAL A 63 29.12 5.47 10.28
C VAL A 63 27.69 5.44 10.83
N THR A 64 27.53 5.94 12.06
CA THR A 64 26.28 6.50 12.49
C THR A 64 26.16 7.85 11.78
N HIS A 65 25.64 7.84 10.55
CA HIS A 65 24.97 9.03 10.07
C HIS A 65 23.80 9.25 11.03
N SER A 66 24.05 10.09 12.04
CA SER A 66 23.01 10.62 12.90
C SER A 66 21.98 11.22 11.95
N HIS A 67 20.87 10.51 11.74
CA HIS A 67 19.64 11.19 11.39
C HIS A 67 19.59 12.38 12.32
N LYS A 68 19.40 13.59 11.79
CA LYS A 68 18.96 14.69 12.63
C LYS A 68 17.60 14.24 13.16
N ARG A 69 17.61 13.49 14.28
CA ARG A 69 16.51 13.34 15.22
C ARG A 69 16.33 14.72 15.83
N LEU A 70 15.91 15.68 15.02
CA LEU A 70 15.08 16.74 15.53
C LEU A 70 13.91 15.99 16.14
N ASN A 71 13.63 16.23 17.42
CA ASN A 71 12.41 15.80 18.09
C ASN A 71 11.22 16.49 17.37
N ALA A 72 10.92 16.04 16.16
CA ALA A 72 10.00 16.66 15.21
C ALA A 72 8.60 16.05 15.31
N SER A 73 8.40 15.04 16.16
CA SER A 73 7.08 14.44 16.38
C SER A 73 6.03 15.44 16.92
N ALA A 74 6.44 16.67 17.25
CA ALA A 74 5.57 17.76 17.71
C ALA A 74 5.63 19.05 16.86
N ALA A 75 6.51 19.15 15.86
CA ALA A 75 6.60 20.36 15.03
C ALA A 75 5.64 20.24 13.83
N GLU A 76 4.78 21.25 13.66
CA GLU A 76 3.91 21.37 12.50
C GLU A 76 4.79 21.55 11.25
N VAL A 77 4.58 20.70 10.24
CA VAL A 77 5.27 20.75 8.94
C VAL A 77 4.28 21.15 7.85
N ASP A 78 4.79 21.61 6.70
CA ASP A 78 3.95 21.92 5.55
C ASP A 78 3.35 20.64 4.91
N LEU A 79 4.14 19.54 4.89
CA LEU A 79 3.74 18.24 4.35
C LEU A 79 4.15 17.08 5.26
N ARG A 80 3.18 16.25 5.62
CA ARG A 80 3.41 14.96 6.27
C ARG A 80 3.05 13.80 5.34
N LEU A 81 3.98 12.87 5.18
CA LEU A 81 3.77 11.64 4.42
C LEU A 81 3.69 10.48 5.41
N ILE A 82 2.54 9.83 5.48
CA ILE A 82 2.32 8.67 6.35
C ILE A 82 2.38 7.43 5.49
N VAL A 83 3.49 6.71 5.55
CA VAL A 83 3.69 5.45 4.83
C VAL A 83 3.31 4.30 5.75
N ILE A 84 2.37 3.46 5.33
CA ILE A 84 1.90 2.30 6.09
C ILE A 84 2.36 1.01 5.41
N VAL A 85 2.88 0.08 6.22
CA VAL A 85 3.45 -1.18 5.74
C VAL A 85 3.22 -2.32 6.74
N TYR A 86 3.23 -3.55 6.25
CA TYR A 86 3.22 -4.75 7.09
C TYR A 86 4.54 -5.53 6.99
N ASP A 87 4.72 -6.34 5.94
CA ASP A 87 5.81 -7.33 5.83
C ASP A 87 6.44 -7.41 4.44
N ARG A 88 6.53 -6.27 3.73
CA ARG A 88 7.02 -6.20 2.33
C ARG A 88 8.18 -5.23 2.16
N ALA A 89 9.35 -5.59 2.69
CA ALA A 89 10.58 -4.78 2.64
C ALA A 89 10.89 -4.20 1.25
N GLU A 90 10.86 -5.02 0.19
CA GLU A 90 11.16 -4.56 -1.17
C GLU A 90 10.08 -3.64 -1.76
N SER A 91 8.83 -3.79 -1.33
CA SER A 91 7.76 -2.87 -1.69
C SER A 91 8.00 -1.51 -1.03
N LEU A 92 8.26 -1.53 0.27
CA LEU A 92 8.57 -0.33 1.05
C LEU A 92 9.73 0.46 0.46
N LYS A 93 10.85 -0.20 0.13
CA LYS A 93 12.02 0.45 -0.50
C LYS A 93 11.62 1.21 -1.75
N LYS A 94 10.91 0.57 -2.68
CA LYS A 94 10.46 1.23 -3.93
C LYS A 94 9.55 2.44 -3.68
N CYS A 95 8.67 2.34 -2.68
CA CYS A 95 7.79 3.45 -2.29
C CYS A 95 8.62 4.62 -1.76
N LEU A 96 9.49 4.38 -0.77
CA LEU A 96 10.36 5.38 -0.16
C LEU A 96 11.32 6.00 -1.18
N ASP A 97 11.92 5.19 -2.05
CA ASP A 97 12.76 5.66 -3.16
C ASP A 97 11.99 6.62 -4.08
N SER A 98 10.71 6.35 -4.36
CA SER A 98 9.89 7.26 -5.17
C SER A 98 9.67 8.62 -4.49
N LEU A 99 9.64 8.67 -3.16
CA LEU A 99 9.50 9.90 -2.39
C LEU A 99 10.76 10.78 -2.44
N ASN A 100 11.96 10.20 -2.49
CA ASN A 100 13.21 10.97 -2.66
C ASN A 100 13.32 11.68 -4.01
N HIS A 101 12.50 11.31 -5.01
CA HIS A 101 12.49 11.97 -6.32
C HIS A 101 11.49 13.13 -6.43
N VAL A 102 10.82 13.50 -5.34
CA VAL A 102 9.74 14.49 -5.35
C VAL A 102 10.29 15.90 -5.20
N ASP A 103 9.73 16.83 -5.99
CA ASP A 103 9.91 18.26 -5.82
C ASP A 103 8.98 18.76 -4.70
N TYR A 104 9.56 18.94 -3.51
CA TYR A 104 8.88 19.42 -2.32
C TYR A 104 8.80 20.95 -2.20
N LEU A 105 9.18 21.70 -3.25
CA LEU A 105 9.05 23.16 -3.30
C LEU A 105 9.80 23.93 -2.18
N SER A 106 10.85 23.32 -1.60
CA SER A 106 11.58 23.83 -0.42
C SER A 106 10.74 23.97 0.86
N ASP A 107 9.55 23.35 0.90
CA ASP A 107 8.72 23.32 2.10
C ASP A 107 9.26 22.31 3.12
N THR A 108 8.82 22.44 4.38
CA THR A 108 9.16 21.49 5.43
C THR A 108 8.38 20.18 5.26
N VAL A 109 9.10 19.06 5.23
CA VAL A 109 8.52 17.73 5.02
C VAL A 109 8.91 16.77 6.14
N HIS A 110 7.95 15.95 6.55
CA HIS A 110 8.17 14.83 7.45
C HIS A 110 7.59 13.53 6.85
N ILE A 111 8.32 12.42 7.01
CA ILE A 111 7.80 11.08 6.69
C ILE A 111 7.68 10.27 7.99
N ASP A 112 6.47 9.79 8.26
CA ASP A 112 6.19 8.76 9.27
C ASP A 112 6.04 7.40 8.56
N VAL A 113 6.86 6.41 8.92
CA VAL A 113 6.70 5.03 8.44
C VAL A 113 6.13 4.15 9.56
N TRP A 114 4.89 3.71 9.41
CA TRP A 114 4.19 2.86 10.37
C TRP A 114 4.20 1.40 9.96
N ILE A 115 4.82 0.57 10.79
CA ILE A 115 4.97 -0.87 10.57
C ILE A 115 4.00 -1.61 11.49
N ASP A 116 3.03 -2.32 10.90
CA ASP A 116 2.11 -3.19 11.64
C ASP A 116 2.80 -4.47 12.10
N ARG A 117 2.27 -5.06 13.18
CA ARG A 117 2.72 -6.36 13.69
C ARG A 117 1.84 -7.48 13.17
N SER A 118 2.39 -8.69 13.13
CA SER A 118 1.60 -9.89 12.89
C SER A 118 0.63 -10.14 14.05
N VAL A 119 -0.38 -10.98 13.84
CA VAL A 119 -1.34 -11.35 14.89
C VAL A 119 -0.65 -11.96 16.13
N SER A 120 0.50 -12.63 15.95
CA SER A 120 1.31 -13.16 17.06
C SER A 120 2.22 -12.12 17.72
N GLY A 121 2.19 -10.87 17.28
CA GLY A 121 2.98 -9.76 17.81
C GLY A 121 4.38 -9.59 17.21
N GLY A 122 4.75 -10.40 16.20
CA GLY A 122 6.02 -10.27 15.50
C GLY A 122 6.06 -9.05 14.59
N ILE A 123 7.25 -8.48 14.39
CA ILE A 123 7.52 -7.49 13.34
C ILE A 123 8.36 -8.17 12.25
N ASP A 124 8.15 -7.81 10.99
CA ASP A 124 9.02 -8.33 9.93
C ASP A 124 10.37 -7.60 9.96
N ASP A 125 11.43 -8.32 10.33
CA ASP A 125 12.77 -7.75 10.54
C ASP A 125 13.33 -7.11 9.26
N LEU A 126 13.09 -7.71 8.08
CA LEU A 126 13.55 -7.16 6.81
C LEU A 126 12.88 -5.82 6.50
N THR A 127 11.58 -5.72 6.75
CA THR A 127 10.81 -4.48 6.58
C THR A 127 11.26 -3.41 7.58
N TYR A 128 11.47 -3.79 8.84
CA TYR A 128 11.98 -2.88 9.86
C TYR A 128 13.36 -2.34 9.51
N VAL A 129 14.30 -3.21 9.13
CA VAL A 129 15.64 -2.81 8.69
C VAL A 129 15.58 -1.94 7.43
N ALA A 130 14.73 -2.27 6.46
CA ALA A 130 14.54 -1.46 5.26
C ALA A 130 14.06 -0.04 5.58
N ALA A 131 13.13 0.11 6.53
CA ALA A 131 12.66 1.41 7.00
C ALA A 131 13.78 2.18 7.73
N GLN A 132 14.44 1.54 8.70
CA GLN A 132 15.50 2.19 9.49
C GLN A 132 16.71 2.62 8.67
N SER A 133 17.01 1.90 7.58
CA SER A 133 18.18 2.19 6.73
C SER A 133 17.90 3.25 5.67
N PHE A 134 16.65 3.69 5.51
CA PHE A 134 16.30 4.68 4.50
C PHE A 134 16.77 6.08 4.90
N ILE A 135 17.33 6.81 3.93
CA ILE A 135 17.77 8.19 4.10
C ILE A 135 16.80 9.07 3.31
N PHE A 136 16.10 9.97 4.01
CA PHE A 136 15.23 10.96 3.38
C PHE A 136 15.99 12.27 3.15
N ASP A 137 16.10 12.68 1.89
CA ASP A 137 16.96 13.81 1.50
C ASP A 137 16.30 15.19 1.70
N HIS A 138 14.99 15.23 1.93
CA HIS A 138 14.19 16.46 1.83
C HIS A 138 13.60 16.95 3.17
N GLY A 139 13.86 16.27 4.27
CA GLY A 139 13.25 16.62 5.54
C GLY A 139 13.54 15.66 6.69
N THR A 140 12.57 15.53 7.59
CA THR A 140 12.66 14.63 8.74
C THR A 140 11.96 13.30 8.47
N TYR A 141 12.40 12.25 9.16
CA TYR A 141 11.96 10.87 8.92
C TYR A 141 11.89 10.12 10.24
N GLU A 142 10.80 9.40 10.48
CA GLU A 142 10.61 8.59 11.69
C GLU A 142 9.95 7.24 11.36
N VAL A 143 10.44 6.18 12.03
CA VAL A 143 9.90 4.82 11.90
C VAL A 143 9.19 4.45 13.18
N HIS A 144 7.92 4.10 13.05
CA HIS A 144 7.04 3.70 14.13
C HIS A 144 6.69 2.22 13.99
N ALA A 145 6.96 1.45 15.03
CA ALA A 145 6.43 0.09 15.15
C ALA A 145 5.17 0.13 16.02
N HIS A 146 4.04 -0.35 15.49
CA HIS A 146 2.84 -0.51 16.32
C HIS A 146 3.14 -1.43 17.50
N THR A 147 2.51 -1.19 18.66
CA THR A 147 2.73 -2.01 19.86
C THR A 147 2.00 -3.36 19.82
N LYS A 148 1.03 -3.50 18.92
CA LYS A 148 0.22 -4.71 18.69
C LYS A 148 -0.23 -4.77 17.22
N HIS A 149 -0.79 -5.89 16.78
CA HIS A 149 -1.45 -5.94 15.47
C HIS A 149 -2.65 -4.98 15.45
N VAL A 150 -2.62 -4.00 14.56
CA VAL A 150 -3.73 -3.04 14.35
C VAL A 150 -4.48 -3.30 13.04
N GLY A 151 -3.86 -3.99 12.10
CA GLY A 151 -4.42 -4.28 10.80
C GLY A 151 -4.66 -3.03 9.95
N ILE A 152 -5.30 -3.22 8.79
CA ILE A 152 -5.52 -2.13 7.83
C ILE A 152 -6.37 -0.98 8.39
N TYR A 153 -7.23 -1.23 9.38
CA TYR A 153 -8.04 -0.18 10.00
C TYR A 153 -7.17 0.73 10.85
N GLY A 154 -6.42 0.20 11.82
CA GLY A 154 -5.57 1.06 12.63
C GLY A 154 -4.43 1.68 11.82
N GLN A 155 -3.92 0.98 10.79
CA GLN A 155 -2.94 1.59 9.88
C GLN A 155 -3.48 2.82 9.16
N TRP A 156 -4.71 2.77 8.64
CA TRP A 156 -5.28 3.92 7.94
C TRP A 156 -5.82 5.00 8.88
N ILE A 157 -6.41 4.61 10.01
CA ILE A 157 -7.25 5.50 10.84
C ILE A 157 -6.46 6.09 12.01
N ASP A 158 -5.51 5.33 12.57
CA ASP A 158 -4.87 5.65 13.84
C ASP A 158 -3.43 6.21 13.67
N THR A 159 -2.99 6.49 12.44
CA THR A 159 -1.61 6.93 12.15
C THR A 159 -1.44 8.42 11.92
N TRP A 160 -2.54 9.16 11.70
CA TRP A 160 -2.51 10.62 11.56
C TRP A 160 -3.59 11.33 12.39
N HIS A 161 -3.12 12.14 13.34
CA HIS A 161 -3.94 12.86 14.31
C HIS A 161 -3.59 14.36 14.33
N PRO A 162 -3.94 15.12 13.28
CA PRO A 162 -3.60 16.54 13.20
C PRO A 162 -4.33 17.35 14.27
N ARG A 163 -3.77 18.48 14.71
CA ARG A 163 -4.50 19.45 15.53
C ARG A 163 -5.67 20.05 14.74
N LYS A 164 -6.69 20.57 15.44
CA LYS A 164 -7.87 21.17 14.79
C LYS A 164 -7.52 22.41 13.94
N ASP A 165 -6.52 23.16 14.35
CA ASP A 165 -6.03 24.39 13.72
C ASP A 165 -4.86 24.15 12.75
N SER A 166 -4.49 22.89 12.53
CA SER A 166 -3.36 22.50 11.68
C SER A 166 -3.57 22.93 10.24
N GLU A 167 -2.54 23.53 9.63
CA GLU A 167 -2.48 23.78 8.18
C GLU A 167 -1.68 22.71 7.42
N GLU A 168 -1.07 21.77 8.15
CA GLU A 168 -0.35 20.60 7.62
C GLU A 168 -1.18 19.85 6.54
N ILE A 169 -0.57 19.64 5.37
CA ILE A 169 -1.07 18.73 4.36
C ILE A 169 -0.57 17.32 4.69
N ALA A 170 -1.46 16.34 4.77
CA ALA A 170 -1.06 14.95 4.91
C ALA A 170 -1.39 14.11 3.68
N VAL A 171 -0.58 13.08 3.43
CA VAL A 171 -0.84 12.04 2.44
C VAL A 171 -0.58 10.68 3.07
N ILE A 172 -1.58 9.81 3.05
CA ILE A 172 -1.46 8.43 3.56
C ILE A 172 -1.22 7.49 2.38
N ILE A 173 -0.11 6.74 2.44
CA ILE A 173 0.48 5.99 1.33
C ILE A 173 0.71 4.55 1.76
N GLU A 174 0.17 3.58 1.02
CA GLU A 174 0.52 2.17 1.21
C GLU A 174 1.88 1.87 0.58
N ASP A 175 2.61 0.90 1.15
CA ASP A 175 3.95 0.51 0.71
C ASP A 175 4.01 0.11 -0.75
N ASP A 176 2.92 -0.30 -1.39
CA ASP A 176 2.87 -0.66 -2.82
C ASP A 176 2.54 0.50 -3.78
N VAL A 177 2.59 1.74 -3.33
CA VAL A 177 2.32 2.94 -4.13
C VAL A 177 3.62 3.64 -4.56
N ASN A 178 3.71 4.04 -5.84
CA ASN A 178 4.72 4.98 -6.32
C ASN A 178 4.12 6.38 -6.45
N MET A 179 4.91 7.39 -6.07
CA MET A 179 4.53 8.80 -6.18
C MET A 179 5.20 9.48 -7.37
N SER A 180 4.48 10.39 -8.00
CA SER A 180 4.99 11.25 -9.06
C SER A 180 5.96 12.27 -8.46
N PRO A 181 7.08 12.60 -9.14
CA PRO A 181 7.95 13.70 -8.74
C PRO A 181 7.25 15.05 -8.53
N PHE A 182 6.05 15.23 -9.08
CA PHE A 182 5.32 16.50 -9.05
C PHE A 182 3.99 16.44 -8.28
N PHE A 183 3.73 15.36 -7.52
CA PHE A 183 2.45 15.24 -6.81
C PHE A 183 2.22 16.39 -5.84
N TYR A 184 3.27 16.80 -5.12
CA TYR A 184 3.12 17.81 -4.07
C TYR A 184 2.84 19.20 -4.64
N ARG A 185 3.46 19.55 -5.77
CA ARG A 185 3.18 20.80 -6.48
C ARG A 185 1.70 20.94 -6.84
N TYR A 186 1.09 19.88 -7.37
CA TYR A 186 -0.36 19.84 -7.63
C TYR A 186 -1.16 19.91 -6.32
N LEU A 187 -0.79 19.09 -5.34
CA LEU A 187 -1.54 18.91 -4.11
C LEU A 187 -1.57 20.19 -3.26
N LYS A 188 -0.44 20.87 -3.07
CA LYS A 188 -0.32 22.15 -2.36
C LYS A 188 -1.23 23.21 -3.00
N ALA A 189 -1.20 23.32 -4.33
CA ALA A 189 -2.05 24.25 -5.06
C ALA A 189 -3.54 23.90 -4.92
N ALA A 190 -3.91 22.62 -4.93
CA ALA A 190 -5.29 22.17 -4.78
C ALA A 190 -5.84 22.43 -3.37
N HIS A 191 -5.07 22.11 -2.32
CA HIS A 191 -5.41 22.43 -0.93
C HIS A 191 -5.59 23.93 -0.75
N LYS A 192 -4.67 24.75 -1.27
CA LYS A 192 -4.79 26.22 -1.23
C LYS A 192 -6.05 26.72 -1.94
N LYS A 193 -6.29 26.29 -3.19
CA LYS A 193 -7.43 26.73 -4.00
C LYS A 193 -8.76 26.38 -3.35
N TYR A 194 -8.88 25.18 -2.82
CA TYR A 194 -10.14 24.64 -2.34
C TYR A 194 -10.25 24.55 -0.81
N LYS A 195 -9.39 25.26 -0.06
CA LYS A 195 -9.38 25.30 1.42
C LYS A 195 -10.80 25.47 1.98
N ASN A 196 -11.52 26.47 1.48
CA ASN A 196 -12.86 26.85 1.94
C ASN A 196 -14.01 26.15 1.20
N TYR A 197 -13.73 25.19 0.31
CA TYR A 197 -14.78 24.41 -0.34
C TYR A 197 -15.30 23.32 0.61
N GLY A 198 -16.41 23.59 1.28
CA GLY A 198 -16.91 22.81 2.42
C GLY A 198 -17.26 21.35 2.12
N SER A 199 -17.72 21.04 0.91
CA SER A 199 -18.07 19.65 0.54
C SER A 199 -16.86 18.78 0.17
N ILE A 200 -15.64 19.32 0.08
CA ILE A 200 -14.46 18.54 -0.26
C ILE A 200 -13.88 17.90 0.99
N ASN A 201 -13.88 16.57 1.07
CA ASN A 201 -13.27 15.83 2.19
C ASN A 201 -11.78 15.55 2.03
N GLY A 202 -11.26 15.66 0.81
CA GLY A 202 -9.87 15.39 0.51
C GLY A 202 -9.60 15.35 -0.99
N PHE A 203 -8.41 14.90 -1.32
CA PHE A 203 -7.82 14.95 -2.66
C PHE A 203 -7.29 13.58 -3.02
N ALA A 204 -7.69 13.09 -4.18
CA ALA A 204 -7.17 11.86 -4.74
C ALA A 204 -6.02 12.13 -5.70
N LEU A 205 -4.90 11.43 -5.49
CA LEU A 205 -3.73 11.47 -6.38
C LEU A 205 -3.76 10.35 -7.44
N GLN A 206 -4.62 9.34 -7.21
CA GLN A 206 -4.85 8.26 -8.16
C GLN A 206 -5.75 8.73 -9.32
N GLY A 207 -5.61 8.08 -10.48
CA GLY A 207 -6.32 8.46 -11.70
C GLY A 207 -7.01 7.28 -12.38
N ILE A 208 -6.47 6.84 -13.53
CA ILE A 208 -7.16 5.92 -14.46
C ILE A 208 -7.54 4.57 -13.85
N SER A 209 -6.93 4.14 -12.76
CA SER A 209 -7.28 2.89 -12.09
C SER A 209 -8.68 2.88 -11.48
N ILE A 210 -9.31 4.05 -11.29
CA ILE A 210 -10.65 4.12 -10.75
C ILE A 210 -11.69 3.77 -11.79
N LYS A 211 -12.58 2.85 -11.42
CA LYS A 211 -13.84 2.61 -12.11
C LYS A 211 -14.94 3.49 -11.54
N HIS A 212 -15.93 3.82 -12.36
CA HIS A 212 -17.14 4.45 -11.85
C HIS A 212 -17.77 3.60 -10.73
N GLY A 213 -18.32 4.31 -9.77
CA GLY A 213 -18.82 3.82 -8.52
C GLY A 213 -20.08 3.02 -8.69
N GLY A 214 -20.87 3.28 -9.73
CA GLY A 214 -22.07 2.54 -10.10
C GLY A 214 -22.23 2.36 -11.61
N GLY A 215 -21.16 2.59 -12.38
CA GLY A 215 -21.15 2.58 -13.85
C GLY A 215 -20.05 1.68 -14.44
N THR A 216 -20.06 1.53 -15.77
CA THR A 216 -19.01 0.84 -16.53
C THR A 216 -17.93 1.82 -16.97
N GLY A 217 -16.70 1.34 -17.14
CA GLY A 217 -15.58 2.15 -17.63
C GLY A 217 -14.78 2.88 -16.54
N TYR A 218 -13.75 3.59 -17.01
CA TYR A 218 -12.84 4.36 -16.17
C TYR A 218 -13.41 5.74 -15.85
N LEU A 219 -13.21 6.16 -14.60
CA LEU A 219 -13.65 7.47 -14.14
C LEU A 219 -12.94 8.58 -14.92
N SER A 220 -13.73 9.36 -15.65
CA SER A 220 -13.25 10.53 -16.39
C SER A 220 -14.33 11.61 -16.42
N ALA A 221 -13.88 12.86 -16.42
CA ALA A 221 -14.73 14.02 -16.62
C ALA A 221 -14.76 14.42 -18.11
N PRO A 222 -15.80 15.15 -18.57
CA PRO A 222 -15.83 15.71 -19.92
C PRO A 222 -14.55 16.47 -20.27
N HIS A 223 -14.15 16.40 -21.55
CA HIS A 223 -12.94 17.07 -22.05
C HIS A 223 -12.93 18.57 -21.70
N GLY A 224 -11.74 19.13 -21.49
CA GLY A 224 -11.54 20.51 -21.08
C GLY A 224 -11.65 20.77 -19.56
N ASN A 225 -12.22 19.85 -18.78
CA ASN A 225 -12.20 19.95 -17.32
C ASN A 225 -10.87 19.41 -16.78
N LEU A 226 -10.17 20.19 -15.95
CA LEU A 226 -8.89 19.79 -15.36
C LEU A 226 -9.06 18.98 -14.07
N VAL A 227 -10.14 19.24 -13.34
CA VAL A 227 -10.50 18.55 -12.09
C VAL A 227 -12.00 18.33 -12.03
N PHE A 228 -12.42 17.40 -11.18
CA PHE A 228 -13.83 17.15 -10.89
C PHE A 228 -14.01 16.65 -9.45
N LEU A 229 -15.22 16.84 -8.92
CA LEU A 229 -15.64 16.32 -7.63
C LEU A 229 -16.37 14.99 -7.81
N TYR A 230 -16.09 14.04 -6.93
CA TYR A 230 -16.64 12.71 -7.04
C TYR A 230 -16.90 12.05 -5.67
N PRO A 231 -18.02 11.33 -5.47
CA PRO A 231 -18.40 10.73 -4.20
C PRO A 231 -17.40 9.74 -3.58
N ILE A 232 -16.72 8.96 -4.41
CA ILE A 232 -15.89 7.84 -3.93
C ILE A 232 -14.44 8.30 -3.90
N LEU A 233 -13.81 8.22 -2.73
CA LEU A 233 -12.40 8.57 -2.55
C LEU A 233 -11.47 7.66 -3.34
N GLY A 234 -10.24 8.16 -3.53
CA GLY A 234 -9.16 7.36 -4.06
C GLY A 234 -8.27 6.85 -2.93
N THR A 235 -7.85 5.59 -2.99
CA THR A 235 -7.15 4.91 -1.89
C THR A 235 -5.64 4.82 -2.07
N TRP A 236 -5.10 5.08 -3.27
CA TRP A 236 -3.66 5.12 -3.51
C TRP A 236 -3.15 6.55 -3.31
N ALA A 237 -2.57 6.82 -2.15
CA ALA A 237 -2.14 8.15 -1.73
C ALA A 237 -3.31 9.15 -1.57
N PHE A 238 -4.19 8.89 -0.59
CA PHE A 238 -5.27 9.81 -0.24
C PHE A 238 -4.72 10.96 0.62
N SER A 239 -5.13 12.19 0.30
CA SER A 239 -4.80 13.38 1.09
C SER A 239 -6.08 13.98 1.68
N PRO A 240 -6.40 13.71 2.95
CA PRO A 240 -7.61 14.25 3.57
C PRO A 240 -7.49 15.75 3.85
N LYS A 241 -8.62 16.43 4.03
CA LYS A 241 -8.64 17.70 4.78
C LYS A 241 -8.64 17.42 6.28
N VAL A 242 -7.87 18.21 7.04
CA VAL A 242 -7.71 18.08 8.50
C VAL A 242 -9.04 17.92 9.24
N ASN A 243 -9.97 18.87 9.07
CA ASN A 243 -11.24 18.85 9.80
C ASN A 243 -12.15 17.68 9.41
N ASN A 244 -12.20 17.33 8.12
CA ASN A 244 -12.99 16.20 7.63
C ASN A 244 -12.43 14.87 8.14
N TRP A 245 -11.11 14.70 8.12
CA TRP A 245 -10.45 13.50 8.62
C TRP A 245 -10.66 13.31 10.11
N ARG A 246 -10.45 14.34 10.92
CA ARG A 246 -10.69 14.30 12.37
C ARG A 246 -12.12 13.87 12.69
N ALA A 247 -13.10 14.46 12.02
CA ALA A 247 -14.51 14.15 12.23
C ALA A 247 -14.86 12.72 11.76
N PHE A 248 -14.24 12.24 10.68
CA PHE A 248 -14.36 10.85 10.24
C PHE A 248 -13.76 9.86 11.24
N VAL A 249 -12.54 10.11 11.73
CA VAL A 249 -11.85 9.26 12.71
C VAL A 249 -12.65 9.16 14.01
N GLU A 250 -13.13 10.29 14.54
CA GLU A 250 -13.97 10.33 15.74
C GLU A 250 -15.28 9.54 15.52
N TRP A 251 -15.95 9.75 14.39
CA TRP A 251 -17.15 9.00 14.03
C TRP A 251 -16.85 7.50 13.88
N PHE A 252 -15.73 7.14 13.26
CA PHE A 252 -15.32 5.75 13.08
C PHE A 252 -15.14 5.06 14.44
N HIS A 253 -14.39 5.66 15.37
CA HIS A 253 -14.19 5.08 16.70
C HIS A 253 -15.48 4.99 17.52
N THR A 254 -16.43 5.89 17.28
CA THR A 254 -17.75 5.83 17.92
C THR A 254 -18.60 4.67 17.39
N ASN A 255 -18.50 4.35 16.09
CA ASN A 255 -19.43 3.42 15.42
C ASN A 255 -18.84 2.02 15.16
N SER A 256 -17.52 1.91 14.98
CA SER A 256 -16.83 0.65 14.69
C SER A 256 -16.90 -0.41 15.80
N PRO A 257 -17.08 -0.05 17.10
CA PRO A 257 -17.32 -1.05 18.15
C PRO A 257 -18.67 -1.76 18.04
N ASN A 258 -19.64 -1.24 17.28
CA ASN A 258 -20.93 -1.91 17.10
C ASN A 258 -20.81 -3.03 16.05
N PRO A 259 -20.84 -4.31 16.44
CA PRO A 259 -20.61 -5.43 15.51
C PRO A 259 -21.76 -5.64 14.52
N LYS A 260 -22.93 -5.03 14.77
CA LYS A 260 -24.09 -5.10 13.86
C LYS A 260 -24.07 -3.99 12.81
N PHE A 261 -23.24 -2.97 13.00
CA PHE A 261 -23.16 -1.87 12.07
C PHE A 261 -22.38 -2.29 10.82
N ILE A 262 -23.00 -2.12 9.66
CA ILE A 262 -22.37 -2.42 8.37
C ILE A 262 -22.54 -1.18 7.49
N PRO A 263 -21.46 -0.45 7.16
CA PRO A 263 -21.56 0.72 6.29
C PRO A 263 -22.05 0.31 4.90
N ARG A 264 -23.17 0.90 4.48
CA ARG A 264 -23.79 0.64 3.17
C ARG A 264 -24.32 1.92 2.59
N VAL A 265 -23.85 2.27 1.39
CA VAL A 265 -24.50 3.31 0.58
C VAL A 265 -25.15 2.67 -0.66
N PRO A 266 -26.38 3.06 -1.01
CA PRO A 266 -27.13 2.42 -2.08
C PRO A 266 -26.46 2.64 -3.44
N ASN A 267 -26.64 1.67 -4.35
CA ASN A 267 -26.30 1.79 -5.77
C ASN A 267 -24.82 1.94 -6.14
N ILE A 268 -23.89 1.74 -5.19
CA ILE A 268 -22.46 1.75 -5.49
C ILE A 268 -21.83 0.33 -5.45
N LEU A 269 -20.84 0.11 -6.30
CA LEU A 269 -20.01 -1.08 -6.43
C LEU A 269 -19.22 -1.36 -5.16
N PRO A 270 -18.62 -0.38 -4.45
CA PRO A 270 -17.95 -0.66 -3.18
C PRO A 270 -18.86 -1.34 -2.15
N THR A 271 -20.12 -0.90 -2.00
CA THR A 271 -21.11 -1.59 -1.15
C THR A 271 -21.33 -3.04 -1.60
N LYS A 272 -21.46 -3.29 -2.90
CA LYS A 272 -21.62 -4.67 -3.43
C LYS A 272 -20.36 -5.51 -3.17
N TRP A 273 -19.16 -4.94 -3.30
CA TRP A 273 -17.90 -5.64 -3.06
C TRP A 273 -17.71 -5.97 -1.59
N TYR A 274 -18.00 -5.00 -0.72
CA TYR A 274 -18.02 -5.16 0.73
C TYR A 274 -18.96 -6.28 1.15
N GLN A 275 -20.19 -6.29 0.62
CA GLN A 275 -21.17 -7.35 0.86
C GLN A 275 -20.73 -8.74 0.41
N ARG A 276 -20.16 -8.84 -0.79
CA ARG A 276 -19.62 -10.12 -1.27
C ARG A 276 -18.44 -10.60 -0.43
N GLY A 277 -17.61 -9.69 0.09
CA GLY A 277 -16.51 -10.00 1.00
C GLY A 277 -16.99 -10.67 2.28
N MET A 278 -18.04 -10.11 2.91
CA MET A 278 -18.67 -10.71 4.11
C MET A 278 -19.12 -12.15 3.85
N ASN A 279 -19.79 -12.37 2.72
CA ASN A 279 -20.37 -13.67 2.38
C ASN A 279 -19.33 -14.76 2.06
N ARG A 280 -18.08 -14.41 1.75
CA ARG A 280 -17.03 -15.36 1.35
C ARG A 280 -16.12 -15.82 2.48
N GLY A 281 -16.14 -15.15 3.64
CA GLY A 281 -15.18 -15.41 4.71
C GLY A 281 -15.78 -15.42 6.12
N GLY A 282 -17.10 -15.37 6.27
CA GLY A 282 -17.78 -15.38 7.58
C GLY A 282 -17.52 -14.16 8.47
N ASN A 283 -16.61 -13.26 8.07
CA ASN A 283 -16.30 -12.05 8.81
C ASN A 283 -17.33 -10.96 8.46
N ILE A 284 -18.10 -10.56 9.47
CA ILE A 284 -19.14 -9.52 9.38
C ILE A 284 -18.53 -8.14 9.02
N ASN A 285 -17.21 -8.00 9.10
CA ASN A 285 -16.49 -6.76 8.79
C ASN A 285 -15.31 -7.04 7.82
N PRO A 286 -15.52 -6.97 6.48
CA PRO A 286 -14.45 -7.01 5.50
C PRO A 286 -13.47 -5.90 5.83
N LYS A 287 -12.17 -6.20 5.94
CA LYS A 287 -11.10 -5.24 6.26
C LYS A 287 -10.91 -4.19 5.14
N VAL A 288 -11.89 -3.31 4.92
CA VAL A 288 -11.94 -2.31 3.84
C VAL A 288 -12.31 -0.96 4.44
N TRP A 289 -11.31 -0.21 4.92
CA TRP A 289 -11.50 1.04 5.65
C TRP A 289 -12.25 2.07 4.79
N SER A 290 -12.00 2.04 3.48
CA SER A 290 -12.57 2.98 2.52
C SER A 290 -14.10 2.90 2.49
N MET A 291 -14.72 1.76 2.84
CA MET A 291 -16.18 1.67 2.94
C MET A 291 -16.76 2.45 4.11
N TRP A 292 -16.04 2.52 5.24
CA TRP A 292 -16.43 3.36 6.38
C TRP A 292 -16.36 4.84 5.99
N HIS A 293 -15.27 5.23 5.33
CA HIS A 293 -15.10 6.60 4.84
C HIS A 293 -16.16 6.97 3.78
N ILE A 294 -16.44 6.10 2.80
CA ILE A 294 -17.47 6.33 1.78
C ILE A 294 -18.85 6.51 2.42
N TYR A 295 -19.19 5.69 3.43
CA TYR A 295 -20.46 5.82 4.13
C TYR A 295 -20.54 7.13 4.93
N TYR A 296 -19.48 7.50 5.64
CA TYR A 296 -19.41 8.80 6.33
C TYR A 296 -19.58 9.97 5.37
N ALA A 297 -18.84 9.97 4.25
CA ALA A 297 -18.93 10.99 3.21
C ALA A 297 -20.35 11.08 2.61
N TYR A 298 -21.02 9.93 2.43
CA TYR A 298 -22.41 9.89 1.98
C TYR A 298 -23.37 10.58 2.95
N LEU A 299 -23.25 10.31 4.26
CA LEU A 299 -24.08 10.95 5.28
C LEU A 299 -23.86 12.47 5.33
N ASN A 300 -22.61 12.90 5.18
CA ASN A 300 -22.20 14.30 5.32
C ASN A 300 -22.24 15.09 4.01
N LYS A 301 -22.68 14.48 2.90
CA LYS A 301 -22.74 15.11 1.56
C LYS A 301 -21.36 15.64 1.16
N GLU A 302 -20.34 14.82 1.36
CA GLU A 302 -18.96 15.12 0.98
C GLU A 302 -18.58 14.44 -0.34
N VAL A 303 -17.56 14.98 -0.98
CA VAL A 303 -16.98 14.51 -2.24
C VAL A 303 -15.47 14.71 -2.21
N THR A 304 -14.75 13.91 -2.99
CA THR A 304 -13.30 13.99 -3.15
C THR A 304 -12.94 14.72 -4.44
N LEU A 305 -11.90 15.56 -4.43
CA LEU A 305 -11.38 16.19 -5.65
C LEU A 305 -10.45 15.23 -6.38
N TYR A 306 -10.62 15.17 -7.70
CA TYR A 306 -9.78 14.41 -8.62
C TYR A 306 -9.18 15.29 -9.70
N LYS A 307 -7.94 14.97 -10.11
CA LYS A 307 -7.41 15.39 -11.42
C LYS A 307 -8.15 14.64 -12.53
N ASN A 308 -8.64 15.37 -13.52
CA ASN A 308 -9.06 14.75 -14.77
C ASN A 308 -7.83 14.31 -15.57
N SER A 309 -7.83 13.08 -16.04
CA SER A 309 -6.63 12.45 -16.63
C SER A 309 -6.93 11.89 -18.02
N PRO A 310 -7.24 12.74 -19.02
CA PRO A 310 -7.41 12.29 -20.39
C PRO A 310 -6.12 11.68 -20.96
N ASP A 311 -4.97 12.09 -20.43
CA ASP A 311 -3.64 11.54 -20.69
C ASP A 311 -3.39 10.17 -20.03
N LYS A 312 -4.35 9.67 -19.24
CA LYS A 312 -4.26 8.42 -18.47
C LYS A 312 -3.13 8.39 -17.44
N LYS A 313 -2.57 9.55 -17.08
CA LYS A 313 -1.47 9.68 -16.11
C LYS A 313 -1.98 10.18 -14.76
N SER A 314 -1.50 9.58 -13.67
CA SER A 314 -1.82 9.97 -12.30
C SER A 314 -0.59 10.42 -11.50
N PHE A 315 -0.85 11.04 -10.34
CA PHE A 315 0.20 11.44 -9.41
C PHE A 315 0.60 10.33 -8.43
N SER A 316 -0.21 9.28 -8.31
CA SER A 316 0.13 8.03 -7.64
C SER A 316 -0.31 6.83 -8.48
N ILE A 317 0.44 5.74 -8.38
CA ILE A 317 0.10 4.45 -9.00
C ILE A 317 0.38 3.33 -8.00
N ASN A 318 -0.47 2.30 -7.99
CA ASN A 318 -0.19 1.07 -7.24
C ASN A 318 0.61 0.11 -8.14
N ARG A 319 1.62 -0.53 -7.57
CA ARG A 319 2.52 -1.44 -8.28
C ARG A 319 1.92 -2.82 -8.55
N LYS A 320 0.70 -3.08 -8.08
CA LYS A 320 -0.06 -4.31 -8.24
C LYS A 320 0.73 -5.55 -7.80
N GLU A 321 1.59 -5.35 -6.81
CA GLU A 321 2.47 -6.38 -6.26
C GLU A 321 1.66 -7.41 -5.48
N LYS A 322 2.21 -8.63 -5.34
CA LYS A 322 1.55 -9.69 -4.59
C LYS A 322 1.27 -9.24 -3.16
N GLY A 323 0.04 -9.44 -2.69
CA GLY A 323 -0.42 -8.97 -1.38
C GLY A 323 -1.92 -9.17 -1.21
N LEU A 324 -2.55 -8.33 -0.39
CA LEU A 324 -3.98 -8.44 -0.07
C LEU A 324 -4.89 -8.39 -1.30
N HIS A 325 -4.50 -7.64 -2.34
CA HIS A 325 -5.34 -7.34 -3.49
C HIS A 325 -4.93 -8.07 -4.79
N TYR A 326 -3.70 -8.55 -4.89
CA TYR A 326 -3.17 -9.17 -6.11
C TYR A 326 -2.46 -10.49 -5.78
N GLY A 327 -2.81 -11.56 -6.50
CA GLY A 327 -2.22 -12.89 -6.34
C GLY A 327 -0.93 -13.11 -7.14
N THR A 328 -0.70 -12.29 -8.17
CA THR A 328 0.49 -12.33 -9.05
C THR A 328 0.93 -10.90 -9.37
N SER A 329 2.24 -10.70 -9.58
CA SER A 329 2.88 -9.39 -9.83
C SER A 329 2.93 -8.98 -11.30
N ASP A 330 2.23 -9.68 -12.19
CA ASP A 330 2.48 -9.64 -13.64
C ASP A 330 1.54 -8.67 -14.39
N LYS A 331 1.27 -7.50 -13.79
CA LYS A 331 0.39 -6.49 -14.40
C LYS A 331 1.17 -5.26 -14.78
N SER A 332 0.95 -4.77 -16.00
CA SER A 332 1.47 -3.48 -16.44
C SER A 332 1.06 -2.38 -15.45
N LEU A 333 2.04 -1.56 -15.09
CA LEU A 333 1.83 -0.38 -14.26
C LEU A 333 1.03 0.67 -15.02
N ASP A 334 0.19 1.39 -14.28
CA ASP A 334 -0.50 2.53 -14.87
C ASP A 334 0.51 3.68 -15.10
N PRO A 335 0.34 4.52 -16.12
CA PRO A 335 1.26 5.63 -16.37
C PRO A 335 1.27 6.64 -15.22
N ILE A 336 2.46 7.06 -14.79
CA ILE A 336 2.66 8.11 -13.77
C ILE A 336 3.11 9.43 -14.43
N ILE A 337 2.77 10.55 -13.81
CA ILE A 337 3.22 11.87 -14.25
C ILE A 337 4.71 12.02 -13.93
N THR A 338 5.56 12.12 -14.96
CA THR A 338 7.02 12.32 -14.84
C THR A 338 7.50 13.64 -15.43
N THR A 339 6.59 14.45 -15.97
CA THR A 339 6.87 15.77 -16.53
C THR A 339 5.81 16.74 -16.03
N TRP A 340 6.23 17.95 -15.69
CA TRP A 340 5.31 18.98 -15.20
C TRP A 340 4.63 19.72 -16.35
N ASN A 341 3.33 19.98 -16.20
CA ASN A 341 2.58 20.89 -17.05
C ASN A 341 1.91 21.95 -16.18
N ASN A 342 2.18 23.24 -16.43
CA ASN A 342 1.61 24.34 -15.65
C ASN A 342 0.08 24.37 -15.65
N SER A 343 -0.57 23.80 -16.66
CA SER A 343 -2.03 23.67 -16.67
C SER A 343 -2.59 22.78 -15.56
N TYR A 344 -1.78 21.91 -14.94
CA TYR A 344 -2.25 21.04 -13.85
C TYR A 344 -2.72 21.81 -12.61
N ILE A 345 -2.38 23.10 -12.49
CA ILE A 345 -2.80 23.97 -11.39
C ILE A 345 -3.76 25.09 -11.81
N ASN A 346 -4.25 25.07 -13.06
CA ASN A 346 -5.22 26.05 -13.57
C ASN A 346 -6.64 25.70 -13.10
N PHE A 347 -6.83 25.66 -11.80
CA PHE A 347 -8.05 25.20 -11.18
C PHE A 347 -9.25 26.15 -11.40
N PRO A 348 -10.43 25.64 -11.79
CA PRO A 348 -11.65 26.44 -11.83
C PRO A 348 -12.08 26.86 -10.42
N ASP A 349 -12.87 27.92 -10.31
CA ASP A 349 -13.47 28.30 -9.02
C ASP A 349 -14.50 27.27 -8.55
N LYS A 350 -15.21 26.66 -9.50
CA LYS A 350 -16.24 25.64 -9.28
C LYS A 350 -15.93 24.42 -10.14
N PRO A 351 -15.29 23.37 -9.59
CA PRO A 351 -15.11 22.12 -10.31
C PRO A 351 -16.46 21.51 -10.66
N ILE A 352 -16.53 20.84 -11.81
CA ILE A 352 -17.70 20.03 -12.13
C ILE A 352 -17.86 18.88 -11.13
N ILE A 353 -19.10 18.47 -10.90
CA ILE A 353 -19.44 17.38 -10.00
C ILE A 353 -19.87 16.20 -10.86
N LEU A 354 -19.31 15.02 -10.61
CA LEU A 354 -19.75 13.78 -11.23
C LEU A 354 -20.54 12.95 -10.22
N ASN A 355 -21.64 12.35 -10.67
CA ASN A 355 -22.37 11.39 -9.86
C ASN A 355 -21.69 10.03 -9.83
N ILE A 356 -22.18 9.10 -9.00
CA ILE A 356 -21.64 7.73 -8.86
C ILE A 356 -21.51 6.96 -10.18
N ARG A 357 -22.23 7.34 -11.24
CA ARG A 357 -22.13 6.76 -12.60
C ARG A 357 -21.21 7.55 -13.54
N GLY A 358 -20.57 8.62 -13.08
CA GLY A 358 -19.71 9.47 -13.90
C GLY A 358 -20.42 10.53 -14.73
N LYS A 359 -21.71 10.78 -14.49
CA LYS A 359 -22.47 11.81 -15.20
C LYS A 359 -22.42 13.12 -14.44
N VAL A 360 -22.41 14.25 -15.15
CA VAL A 360 -22.42 15.57 -14.50
C VAL A 360 -23.66 15.70 -13.61
N ALA A 361 -23.44 16.09 -12.36
CA ALA A 361 -24.47 16.35 -11.35
C ALA A 361 -24.55 17.85 -11.07
N GLN A 362 -25.75 18.35 -10.78
CA GLN A 362 -25.95 19.77 -10.51
C GLN A 362 -25.45 20.19 -9.12
N ASN A 363 -25.41 19.26 -8.17
CA ASN A 363 -24.95 19.49 -6.80
C ASN A 363 -24.46 18.19 -6.16
N VAL A 364 -23.85 18.31 -4.98
CA VAL A 364 -23.25 17.17 -4.26
C VAL A 364 -24.30 16.15 -3.82
N GLN A 365 -25.51 16.59 -3.46
CA GLN A 365 -26.60 15.68 -3.07
C GLN A 365 -27.00 14.76 -4.23
N LEU A 366 -27.03 15.29 -5.45
CA LEU A 366 -27.29 14.51 -6.66
C LEU A 366 -26.08 13.67 -7.09
N ALA A 367 -24.87 14.01 -6.65
CA ALA A 367 -23.68 13.20 -6.96
C ALA A 367 -23.81 11.77 -6.40
N TRP A 368 -24.46 11.59 -5.25
CA TRP A 368 -24.69 10.28 -4.64
C TRP A 368 -25.84 9.48 -5.27
N LYS A 369 -26.55 10.06 -6.26
CA LYS A 369 -27.67 9.40 -6.94
C LYS A 369 -27.24 8.87 -8.32
N PRO A 370 -27.81 7.74 -8.77
CA PRO A 370 -27.44 7.14 -10.06
C PRO A 370 -27.84 7.98 -11.31
N ASN A 371 -28.73 8.97 -11.15
CA ASN A 371 -29.51 9.63 -12.21
C ASN A 371 -30.36 8.68 -13.05
#